data_AF-A0A3B8XWW7-F1
#
_entry.id   AF-A0A3B8XWW7-F1
#
_cell.length_a   1.000
_cell.length_b   1.000
_cell.length_c   1.000
_cell.angle_alpha   90.00
_cell.angle_beta   90.00
_cell.angle_gamma   90.00
#
_symmetry.space_group_name_H-M   'P 1'
#
loop_
_entity.id
_entity.type
_entity.pdbx_description
1 polymer ?
#
loop_
_entity_poly.entity_id
_entity_poly.type
_entity_poly.pdbx_seq_one_letter_code
_entity_poly.pdbx_strand_id
1 'polypeptide(L)' 'MLDEACRQNREWQDQGLPKIGVAVNVSAIDLRRTDLTDTIANTLIRHGLSPKFLELEVTESMV' A
#
# COMPACT_ATOMS: atom_id res chain seq x y z
N MET A 1 -6.66 -4.20 3.22
CA MET A 1 -5.41 -3.76 3.86
C MET A 1 -4.75 -2.63 3.07
N LEU A 2 -4.41 -2.85 1.80
CA LEU A 2 -3.76 -1.83 0.94
C LEU A 2 -4.51 -0.49 0.86
N ASP A 3 -5.82 -0.52 0.60
CA ASP A 3 -6.65 0.70 0.50
C ASP A 3 -6.63 1.53 1.79
N GLU A 4 -6.88 0.87 2.92
CA GLU A 4 -6.88 1.50 4.24
C GLU A 4 -5.49 2.02 4.65
N ALA A 5 -4.42 1.29 4.34
CA ALA A 5 -3.05 1.73 4.61
C ALA A 5 -2.71 3.00 3.82
N CYS A 6 -3.13 3.07 2.55
CA CYS A 6 -2.93 4.25 1.72
C CYS A 6 -3.76 5.44 2.22
N ARG A 7 -5.04 5.22 2.54
CA ARG A 7 -5.94 6.23 3.12
C ARG A 7 -5.36 6.80 4.41
N GLN A 8 -4.99 5.93 5.35
CA GLN A 8 -4.53 6.33 6.67
C GLN A 8 -3.17 7.05 6.62
N ASN A 9 -2.23 6.58 5.78
CA ASN A 9 -0.95 7.27 5.60
C ASN A 9 -1.17 8.68 5.04
N ARG A 10 -2.04 8.83 4.03
CA ARG A 10 -2.37 10.14 3.49
C ARG A 10 -2.93 11.07 4.55
N GLU A 11 -3.88 10.59 5.37
CA GLU A 11 -4.47 11.39 6.45
C GLU A 11 -3.44 11.86 7.47
N TRP A 12 -2.44 11.03 7.81
CA TRP A 12 -1.35 11.46 8.67
C TRP A 12 -0.51 12.57 8.02
N GLN A 13 -0.24 12.49 6.71
CA GLN A 13 0.46 13.56 6.00
C GLN A 13 -0.36 14.86 5.96
N ASP A 14 -1.68 14.77 5.79
CA ASP A 14 -2.58 15.91 5.77
C ASP A 14 -2.71 16.58 7.15
N GLN A 15 -2.55 15.81 8.22
CA GLN A 15 -2.45 16.33 9.59
C GLN A 15 -1.08 16.97 9.91
N GLY A 16 -0.13 16.96 8.98
CA GLY A 16 1.20 17.51 9.17
C GLY A 16 2.16 16.63 9.97
N LEU A 17 1.82 15.36 10.18
CA LEU A 17 2.74 14.39 10.80
C LEU A 17 3.93 14.10 9.87
N PRO A 18 5.06 13.61 10.42
CA PRO A 18 6.20 13.21 9.61
C PRO A 18 5.81 12.22 8.51
N LYS A 19 6.28 12.46 7.29
CA LYS A 19 5.99 11.62 6.12
C LYS A 19 6.83 10.35 6.16
N ILE A 20 6.30 9.32 6.80
CA ILE A 20 6.91 7.98 6.89
C ILE A 20 6.23 7.00 5.93
N GLY A 21 6.97 5.98 5.51
CA GLY A 21 6.40 4.87 4.73
C GLY A 21 5.50 3.97 5.57
N VAL A 22 4.57 3.29 4.90
CA VAL A 22 3.79 2.19 5.46
C VAL A 22 4.10 0.90 4.71
N ALA A 23 4.35 -0.18 5.45
CA ALA A 23 4.52 -1.51 4.88
C ALA A 23 3.18 -2.27 4.91
N VAL A 24 2.81 -2.88 3.78
CA VAL A 24 1.63 -3.74 3.65
C VAL A 24 2.10 -5.15 3.31
N ASN A 25 1.64 -6.11 4.12
CA ASN A 25 1.91 -7.51 3.85
C ASN A 25 1.07 -7.99 2.66
N VAL A 26 1.72 -8.65 1.71
CA VAL A 26 1.10 -9.28 0.54
C VAL A 26 1.45 -10.77 0.53
N SER A 27 0.46 -11.60 0.22
CA SER A 27 0.67 -13.04 0.11
C SER A 27 1.28 -13.40 -1.25
N ALA A 28 1.91 -14.58 -1.32
CA ALA A 28 2.36 -15.13 -2.60
C ALA A 28 1.22 -15.36 -3.62
N ILE A 29 -0.02 -15.53 -3.14
CA ILE A 29 -1.21 -15.65 -3.99
C ILE A 29 -1.54 -14.30 -4.63
N ASP A 30 -1.50 -13.21 -3.85
CA ASP A 30 -1.76 -11.86 -4.34
C ASP A 30 -0.75 -11.45 -5.42
N LEU A 31 0.53 -11.78 -5.23
CA LEU A 31 1.58 -11.56 -6.22
C LEU A 31 1.34 -12.24 -7.57
N ARG A 32 0.64 -13.38 -7.58
CA ARG A 32 0.33 -14.12 -8.81
C ARG A 32 -0.88 -13.54 -9.55
N ARG A 33 -1.63 -12.62 -8.94
CA ARG A 33 -2.76 -11.99 -9.59
C ARG A 33 -2.28 -11.00 -10.65
N THR A 34 -2.83 -11.10 -11.84
CA THR A 34 -2.48 -10.22 -12.97
C THR A 34 -2.90 -8.76 -12.75
N ASP A 35 -3.83 -8.50 -11.82
CA ASP A 35 -4.39 -7.18 -11.52
C ASP A 35 -3.73 -6.47 -10.34
N LEU A 36 -2.70 -7.06 -9.72
CA LEU A 36 -2.10 -6.50 -8.51
C LEU A 36 -1.48 -5.12 -8.76
N THR A 37 -0.70 -4.98 -9.84
CA THR A 37 -0.04 -3.71 -10.18
C THR A 37 -1.06 -2.60 -10.41
N ASP A 38 -2.14 -2.89 -11.15
CA ASP A 38 -3.22 -1.93 -11.39
C ASP A 38 -3.96 -1.58 -10.10
N THR A 39 -4.18 -2.57 -9.23
CA THR A 39 -4.79 -2.36 -7.92
C THR A 39 -3.96 -1.41 -7.07
N ILE A 40 -2.64 -1.58 -7.04
CA ILE A 40 -1.72 -0.69 -6.31
C ILE A 40 -1.73 0.71 -6.91
N ALA A 41 -1.56 0.83 -8.22
CA ALA A 41 -1.52 2.12 -8.90
C ALA A 41 -2.83 2.92 -8.68
N ASN A 42 -3.97 2.27 -8.87
CA ASN A 42 -5.28 2.89 -8.67
C ASN A 42 -5.52 3.29 -7.21
N THR A 43 -5.04 2.50 -6.25
CA THR A 43 -5.17 2.82 -4.83
C THR A 43 -4.31 4.03 -4.44
N LEU A 44 -3.06 4.09 -4.90
CA LEU A 44 -2.18 5.23 -4.68
C LEU A 44 -2.74 6.51 -5.28
N ILE A 45 -3.29 6.44 -6.50
CA ILE A 45 -3.97 7.56 -7.17
C ILE A 45 -5.19 8.01 -6.38
N ARG A 46 -6.07 7.07 -6.00
CA ARG A 46 -7.31 7.35 -5.25
C ARG A 46 -7.05 8.14 -3.97
N HIS A 47 -6.01 7.78 -3.22
CA HIS A 47 -5.67 8.42 -1.95
C HIS A 47 -4.60 9.51 -2.09
N GLY A 48 -4.13 9.81 -3.31
CA GLY A 48 -3.09 10.83 -3.54
C GLY A 48 -1.80 10.56 -2.77
N LEU A 49 -1.47 9.29 -2.53
CA LEU A 49 -0.26 8.88 -1.81
C LEU A 49 0.88 8.67 -2.80
N SER A 50 2.04 9.27 -2.54
CA SER A 50 3.22 9.04 -3.37
C SER A 50 3.72 7.59 -3.19
N PRO A 51 4.05 6.86 -4.28
CA PRO A 51 4.49 5.47 -4.19
C PRO A 51 5.68 5.23 -3.25
N LYS A 52 6.55 6.22 -3.04
CA LYS A 52 7.70 6.13 -2.12
C LYS A 52 7.32 5.93 -0.65
N PHE A 53 6.05 6.08 -0.30
CA PHE A 53 5.53 5.87 1.06
C PHE A 53 4.78 4.54 1.22
N LEU A 54 4.78 3.68 0.19
CA LEU A 54 4.21 2.34 0.27
C LEU A 54 5.31 1.32 0.04
N GLU A 55 5.48 0.42 1.01
CA GLU A 55 6.34 -0.75 0.91
C GLU A 55 5.46 -2.01 0.90
N LEU A 56 5.80 -2.97 0.04
CA LEU A 56 5.09 -4.25 -0.03
C LEU A 56 6.01 -5.32 0.53
N GLU A 57 5.59 -5.93 1.63
CA GLU A 57 6.32 -6.99 2.28
C GLU A 57 5.71 -8.33 1.86
N VAL A 58 6.52 -9.16 1.21
CA VAL A 58 6.10 -10.49 0.79
C VAL A 58 6.52 -11.46 1.87
N THR A 59 5.54 -12.15 2.46
CA THR A 59 5.85 -13.26 3.36
C THR A 59 5.74 -14.58 2.61
N GLU A 60 6.68 -15.49 2.88
CA GLU A 60 6.70 -16.83 2.27
C GLU A 60 5.55 -17.73 2.80
N SER A 61 4.84 -17.30 3.84
CA SER A 61 3.79 -18.08 4.50
C SER A 61 2.47 -18.03 3.74
N MET A 62 2.13 -19.15 3.09
CA MET A 62 0.76 -19.48 2.72
C MET A 62 0.08 -20.09 3.94
N VAL A 63 -0.73 -19.30 4.66
CA VAL A 63 -1.66 -19.84 5.67
C VAL A 63 -3.04 -19.97 5.03
#